data_AF-A0AAD9N5K5-F1
#
_entry.id   AF-A0AAD9N5K5-F1
#
_cell.length_a   1.000
_cell.length_b   1.000
_cell.length_c   1.000
_cell.angle_alpha   90.00
_cell.angle_beta   90.00
_cell.angle_gamma   90.00
#
_symmetry.space_group_name_H-M   'P 1'
#
loop_
_entity.id
_entity.type
_entity.pdbx_description
1 polymer ?
#
loop_
_entity_poly.entity_id
_entity_poly.type
_entity_poly.pdbx_seq_one_letter_code
_entity_poly.pdbx_strand_id
1 'polypeptide(L)'
;MEKTVVFYGAYSDKRVYVSSASFSYNLPLAFILTVLVYFLLSLVLVVRETAQGVRDKMLSLESCQSQIGYQVFVWWDYGLSDDKNSAIRHNNIYREIKCNFEEQRMAAEKSQRTRSQSVLLWVKRLLINFVVFAFLGGSGYLIYFTTVKTMEITNQKDYQTMSPITQLLVQYMTSVTITVLNSAIPTVFKKLVTWEGYSFAQEVNWTLARTAILKLASLAVLLFSIYLEIQCTPKDSCLVGTDKCTELRCWETRIGQEFYKLVLMDFIVAMAVVFFVEFPRRIFVTKVNWKIAKTIGLQQFDIPKNILDLIYTEVLVWFGTFFAPMIPAMTVVKLFIMFYARMVSVLYNFTPNTKPYRASDTNFFVLVVLMVAYAMCAIPIMYVIWRMPPSTGCGPFRSYDYMYDIMNATIAEWPSWIQGITGFLSSASFGIPFFIVLV
;
A
#
# COMPACT_ATOMS: atom_id res chain seq x y z
N MET A 1 -5.19 23.72 -12.35
CA MET A 1 -4.50 23.24 -11.14
C MET A 1 -3.02 22.91 -11.39
N GLU A 2 -2.54 22.86 -12.62
CA GLU A 2 -1.20 22.33 -12.95
C GLU A 2 -0.01 23.16 -12.42
N LYS A 3 -0.23 24.43 -12.10
CA LYS A 3 0.81 25.35 -11.58
C LYS A 3 0.73 25.58 -10.07
N THR A 4 -0.02 24.78 -9.31
CA THR A 4 -0.03 24.90 -7.84
C THR A 4 1.18 24.18 -7.25
N VAL A 5 1.75 24.72 -6.17
CA VAL A 5 2.96 24.20 -5.48
C VAL A 5 2.82 22.72 -5.05
N VAL A 6 1.58 22.23 -4.97
CA VAL A 6 1.25 20.84 -4.68
C VAL A 6 1.77 19.89 -5.77
N PHE A 7 1.80 20.32 -7.03
CA PHE A 7 2.11 19.47 -8.18
C PHE A 7 3.47 19.78 -8.80
N TYR A 8 4.05 18.75 -9.41
CA TYR A 8 5.32 18.80 -10.14
C TYR A 8 5.41 19.96 -11.15
N GLY A 9 4.33 20.31 -11.83
CA GLY A 9 4.31 21.37 -12.85
C GLY A 9 4.56 22.80 -12.36
N ALA A 10 4.53 23.06 -11.04
CA ALA A 10 4.83 24.38 -10.47
C ALA A 10 6.33 24.67 -10.32
N TYR A 11 7.17 23.63 -10.34
CA TYR A 11 8.60 23.76 -10.09
C TYR A 11 9.33 24.13 -11.39
N SER A 12 10.22 25.13 -11.32
CA SER A 12 10.93 25.67 -12.48
C SER A 12 12.19 24.87 -12.84
N ASP A 13 12.60 24.97 -14.10
CA ASP A 13 13.87 24.47 -14.65
C ASP A 13 15.09 25.35 -14.33
N LYS A 14 14.86 26.59 -13.90
CA LYS A 14 15.94 27.58 -13.70
C LYS A 14 16.65 27.42 -12.36
N ARG A 15 17.94 27.76 -12.33
CA ARG A 15 18.69 28.01 -11.09
C ARG A 15 18.10 29.25 -10.40
N VAL A 16 17.68 29.08 -9.15
CA VAL A 16 17.14 30.18 -8.34
C VAL A 16 18.31 30.85 -7.63
N TYR A 17 18.58 32.11 -7.97
CA TYR A 17 19.59 32.91 -7.27
C TYR A 17 19.00 33.42 -5.95
N VAL A 18 19.58 32.98 -4.84
CA VAL A 18 19.18 33.44 -3.51
C VAL A 18 20.05 34.62 -3.14
N SER A 19 19.52 35.84 -3.31
CA SER A 19 20.24 37.10 -3.08
C SER A 19 20.81 37.25 -1.66
N SER A 20 20.27 36.52 -0.67
CA SER A 20 20.74 36.53 0.71
C SER A 20 21.95 35.63 1.00
N ALA A 21 22.30 34.70 0.12
CA ALA A 21 23.36 33.70 0.38
C ALA A 21 24.42 33.61 -0.74
N SER A 22 24.33 34.42 -1.80
CA SER A 22 25.28 34.43 -2.95
C SER A 22 25.52 33.04 -3.57
N PHE A 23 24.54 32.14 -3.49
CA PHE A 23 24.59 30.80 -4.06
C PHE A 23 23.43 30.58 -5.05
N SER A 24 23.71 29.85 -6.13
CA SER A 24 22.71 29.44 -7.13
C SER A 24 22.09 28.10 -6.76
N TYR A 25 20.82 28.07 -6.40
CA TYR A 25 20.10 26.83 -6.07
C TYR A 25 19.59 26.14 -7.33
N ASN A 26 20.12 24.95 -7.64
CA ASN A 26 19.67 24.12 -8.76
C ASN A 26 18.47 23.28 -8.32
N LEU A 27 17.25 23.77 -8.61
CA LEU A 27 16.01 23.13 -8.20
C LEU A 27 15.82 21.72 -8.80
N PRO A 28 16.07 21.48 -10.12
CA PRO A 28 16.03 20.13 -10.69
C PRO A 28 16.98 19.13 -10.01
N LEU A 29 18.21 19.54 -9.70
CA LEU A 29 19.16 18.68 -9.00
C LEU A 29 18.69 18.34 -7.59
N ALA A 30 18.25 19.36 -6.83
CA ALA A 30 17.73 19.16 -5.48
C ALA A 30 16.49 18.25 -5.48
N PHE A 31 15.67 18.31 -6.52
CA PHE A 31 14.53 17.43 -6.70
C PHE A 31 14.94 15.95 -6.80
N ILE A 32 15.90 15.60 -7.65
CA ILE A 32 16.37 14.20 -7.75
C ILE A 32 17.06 13.76 -6.46
N LEU A 33 17.89 14.62 -5.87
CA LEU A 33 18.61 14.28 -4.63
C LEU A 33 17.65 14.05 -3.45
N THR A 34 16.62 14.87 -3.31
CA THR A 34 15.61 14.68 -2.24
C THR A 34 14.86 13.37 -2.42
N VAL A 35 14.46 13.02 -3.64
CA VAL A 35 13.83 11.73 -3.98
C VAL A 35 14.79 10.58 -3.66
N LEU A 36 16.05 10.67 -4.08
CA LEU A 36 17.06 9.64 -3.83
C LEU A 36 17.31 9.42 -2.34
N VAL A 37 17.50 10.49 -1.56
CA VAL A 37 17.69 10.41 -0.10
C VAL A 37 16.46 9.80 0.57
N TYR A 38 15.26 10.23 0.18
CA TYR A 38 14.00 9.70 0.69
C TYR A 38 13.84 8.19 0.44
N PHE A 39 14.08 7.74 -0.79
CA PHE A 39 14.02 6.32 -1.14
C PHE A 39 15.11 5.52 -0.41
N LEU A 40 16.34 6.01 -0.33
CA LEU A 40 17.40 5.30 0.41
C LEU A 40 17.10 5.18 1.90
N LEU A 41 16.63 6.25 2.54
CA LEU A 41 16.25 6.22 3.96
C LEU A 41 15.10 5.24 4.20
N SER A 42 14.07 5.27 3.36
CA SER A 42 12.95 4.34 3.48
C SER A 42 13.37 2.88 3.22
N LEU A 43 14.27 2.62 2.27
CA LEU A 43 14.85 1.29 2.07
C LEU A 43 15.56 0.78 3.33
N VAL A 44 16.45 1.59 3.92
CA VAL A 44 17.18 1.21 5.13
C VAL A 44 16.23 0.89 6.28
N LEU A 45 15.19 1.71 6.48
CA LEU A 45 14.18 1.47 7.51
C LEU A 45 13.39 0.19 7.24
N VAL A 46 12.90 -0.01 6.01
CA VAL A 46 12.14 -1.21 5.64
C VAL A 46 12.99 -2.48 5.82
N VAL A 47 14.24 -2.48 5.37
CA VAL A 47 15.17 -3.61 5.52
C VAL A 47 15.48 -3.90 6.99
N ARG A 48 15.68 -2.86 7.80
CA ARG A 48 15.94 -3.04 9.24
C ARG A 48 14.75 -3.69 9.95
N GLU A 49 13.54 -3.20 9.69
CA GLU A 49 12.32 -3.74 10.31
C GLU A 49 12.04 -5.17 9.83
N THR A 50 12.23 -5.46 8.54
CA THR A 50 12.06 -6.82 8.02
C THR A 50 13.09 -7.78 8.60
N ALA A 51 14.36 -7.37 8.74
CA ALA A 51 15.41 -8.18 9.36
C ALA A 51 15.11 -8.49 10.83
N GLN A 52 14.59 -7.53 11.59
CA GLN A 52 14.12 -7.77 12.96
C GLN A 52 12.94 -8.75 12.98
N GLY A 53 11.96 -8.59 12.08
CA GLY A 53 10.85 -9.53 11.97
C GLY A 53 11.26 -10.96 11.59
N VAL A 54 12.28 -11.12 10.75
CA VAL A 54 12.88 -12.43 10.42
C VAL A 54 13.48 -13.06 11.68
N ARG A 55 14.25 -12.29 12.45
CA ARG A 55 14.88 -12.75 13.69
C ARG A 55 13.83 -13.19 14.73
N ASP A 56 12.79 -12.37 14.94
CA ASP A 56 11.71 -12.67 15.87
C ASP A 56 10.97 -13.96 15.48
N LYS A 57 10.72 -14.14 14.18
CA LYS A 57 10.10 -15.36 13.67
C LYS A 57 11.00 -16.58 13.90
N MET A 58 12.30 -16.47 13.64
CA MET A 58 13.26 -17.56 13.84
C MET A 58 13.32 -18.00 15.31
N LEU A 59 13.40 -17.04 16.25
CA LEU A 59 13.34 -17.32 17.70
C LEU A 59 12.01 -17.99 18.10
N SER A 60 10.91 -17.56 17.48
CA SER A 60 9.59 -18.15 17.74
C SER A 60 9.47 -19.60 17.25
N LEU A 61 10.18 -19.96 16.17
CA LEU A 61 10.24 -21.33 15.65
C LEU A 61 11.04 -22.25 16.58
N GLU A 62 12.18 -21.79 17.08
CA GLU A 62 13.02 -22.55 18.03
C GLU A 62 12.27 -22.83 19.34
N SER A 63 11.54 -21.84 19.88
CA SER A 63 10.73 -22.03 21.11
C SER A 63 9.59 -23.06 20.94
N CYS A 64 9.07 -23.25 19.72
CA CYS A 64 7.98 -24.18 19.43
C CYS A 64 8.40 -25.65 19.39
N GLN A 65 9.70 -25.92 19.23
CA GLN A 65 10.23 -27.28 19.19
C GLN A 65 10.40 -27.89 20.59
N SER A 66 10.18 -27.06 21.61
CA SER A 66 10.34 -27.44 23.00
C SER A 66 9.01 -27.93 23.59
N GLN A 67 9.05 -29.05 24.32
CA GLN A 67 7.84 -29.68 24.87
C GLN A 67 7.10 -28.72 25.81
N ILE A 68 5.78 -28.57 25.59
CA ILE A 68 4.84 -27.77 26.41
C ILE A 68 5.00 -28.04 27.91
N GLY A 69 5.38 -29.26 28.28
CA GLY A 69 5.48 -29.73 29.66
C GLY A 69 6.31 -28.85 30.58
N TYR A 70 7.51 -28.40 30.18
CA TYR A 70 8.36 -27.57 31.05
C TYR A 70 8.02 -26.07 30.93
N GLN A 71 7.47 -25.64 29.78
CA GLN A 71 7.08 -24.26 29.54
C GLN A 71 5.94 -23.81 30.46
N VAL A 72 4.96 -24.67 30.71
CA VAL A 72 3.84 -24.37 31.63
C VAL A 72 4.36 -24.01 33.04
N PHE A 73 5.44 -24.63 33.50
CA PHE A 73 6.04 -24.34 34.81
C PHE A 73 6.90 -23.06 34.82
N VAL A 74 7.36 -22.59 33.66
CA VAL A 74 8.25 -21.42 33.52
C VAL A 74 7.48 -20.17 33.06
N TRP A 75 6.25 -20.29 32.56
CA TRP A 75 5.48 -19.16 32.00
C TRP A 75 4.95 -18.17 33.03
N TRP A 76 4.78 -18.60 34.28
CA TRP A 76 4.30 -17.73 35.35
C TRP A 76 5.44 -16.90 35.94
N ASP A 77 5.25 -15.58 35.95
CA ASP A 77 6.17 -14.66 36.60
C ASP A 77 5.65 -14.36 38.02
N TYR A 78 6.35 -14.87 39.02
CA TYR A 78 5.98 -14.70 40.44
C TYR A 78 6.29 -13.30 40.97
N GLY A 79 6.97 -12.43 40.21
CA GLY A 79 7.22 -11.04 40.57
C GLY A 79 6.01 -10.10 40.35
N LEU A 80 4.94 -10.59 39.71
CA LEU A 80 3.74 -9.80 39.41
C LEU A 80 2.91 -9.55 40.68
N SER A 81 2.97 -8.32 41.21
CA SER A 81 2.27 -7.92 42.44
C SER A 81 0.90 -7.26 42.20
N ASP A 82 0.61 -6.84 40.96
CA ASP A 82 -0.65 -6.18 40.59
C ASP A 82 -1.69 -7.21 40.08
N ASP A 83 -2.86 -7.24 40.71
CA ASP A 83 -3.97 -8.15 40.38
C ASP A 83 -4.41 -8.02 38.92
N LYS A 84 -4.38 -6.81 38.37
CA LYS A 84 -4.75 -6.58 36.96
C LYS A 84 -3.76 -7.24 36.01
N ASN A 85 -2.46 -7.03 36.25
CA ASN A 85 -1.40 -7.60 35.44
C ASN A 85 -1.33 -9.12 35.59
N SER A 86 -1.57 -9.65 36.79
CA SER A 86 -1.72 -11.08 37.06
C SER A 86 -2.88 -11.69 36.24
N ALA A 87 -4.06 -11.06 36.25
CA ALA A 87 -5.21 -11.51 35.46
C ALA A 87 -4.96 -11.46 33.94
N ILE A 88 -4.26 -10.43 33.44
CA ILE A 88 -3.85 -10.33 32.04
C ILE A 88 -2.87 -11.44 31.69
N ARG A 89 -1.84 -11.67 32.52
CA ARG A 89 -0.84 -12.72 32.30
C ARG A 89 -1.48 -14.11 32.29
N HIS A 90 -2.36 -14.39 33.24
CA HIS A 90 -3.11 -15.64 33.30
C HIS A 90 -3.95 -15.86 32.02
N ASN A 91 -4.68 -14.83 31.58
CA ASN A 91 -5.48 -14.92 30.35
C ASN A 91 -4.62 -15.12 29.09
N ASN A 92 -3.44 -14.50 29.02
CA ASN A 92 -2.52 -14.69 27.90
C ASN A 92 -1.98 -16.13 27.86
N ILE A 93 -1.54 -16.65 29.01
CA ILE A 93 -1.09 -18.04 29.16
C ILE A 93 -2.20 -19.02 28.76
N TYR A 94 -3.41 -18.83 29.29
CA TYR A 94 -4.57 -19.67 28.95
C TYR A 94 -4.85 -19.67 27.44
N ARG A 95 -4.80 -18.50 26.81
CA ARG A 95 -5.02 -18.34 25.36
C ARG A 95 -3.94 -19.03 24.54
N GLU A 96 -2.68 -18.92 24.94
CA GLU A 96 -1.55 -19.52 24.24
C GLU A 96 -1.58 -21.05 24.33
N ILE A 97 -1.85 -21.60 25.52
CA ILE A 97 -2.08 -23.04 25.70
C ILE A 97 -3.23 -23.53 24.81
N LYS A 98 -4.36 -22.81 24.82
CA LYS A 98 -5.51 -23.16 23.99
C LYS A 98 -5.19 -23.15 22.50
N CYS A 99 -4.42 -22.16 22.04
CA CYS A 99 -3.97 -22.07 20.65
C CYS A 99 -3.16 -23.32 20.26
N ASN A 100 -2.19 -23.70 21.09
CA ASN A 100 -1.32 -24.84 20.82
C ASN A 100 -2.12 -26.16 20.77
N PHE A 101 -3.08 -26.37 21.67
CA PHE A 101 -3.95 -27.55 21.62
C PHE A 101 -4.85 -27.56 20.37
N GLU A 102 -5.38 -26.42 19.96
CA GLU A 102 -6.17 -26.32 18.72
C GLU A 102 -5.33 -26.61 17.47
N GLU A 103 -4.08 -26.16 17.43
CA GLU A 103 -3.14 -26.46 16.34
C GLU A 103 -2.79 -27.95 16.28
N GLN A 104 -2.48 -28.58 17.43
CA GLN A 104 -2.23 -30.01 17.52
C GLN A 104 -3.44 -30.84 17.09
N ARG A 105 -4.64 -30.45 17.54
CA ARG A 105 -5.89 -31.11 17.14
C ARG A 105 -6.11 -31.03 15.63
N MET A 106 -5.91 -29.85 15.04
CA MET A 106 -6.00 -29.68 13.59
C MET A 106 -4.93 -30.47 12.82
N ALA A 107 -3.72 -30.63 13.37
CA ALA A 107 -2.68 -31.46 12.78
C ALA A 107 -3.07 -32.96 12.79
N ALA A 108 -3.63 -33.44 13.90
CA ALA A 108 -4.15 -34.79 14.02
C ALA A 108 -5.32 -35.04 13.04
N GLU A 109 -6.29 -34.11 12.97
CA GLU A 109 -7.41 -34.15 12.02
C GLU A 109 -6.92 -34.18 10.56
N LYS A 110 -5.84 -33.46 10.22
CA LYS A 110 -5.24 -33.51 8.87
C LYS A 110 -4.64 -34.88 8.53
N SER A 111 -4.02 -35.55 9.51
CA SER A 111 -3.40 -36.87 9.31
C SER A 111 -4.41 -37.99 9.11
N GLN A 112 -5.61 -37.86 9.69
CA GLN A 112 -6.68 -38.87 9.63
C GLN A 112 -7.67 -38.70 8.45
N ARG A 113 -7.43 -37.75 7.53
CA ARG A 113 -8.36 -37.45 6.43
C ARG A 113 -8.42 -38.56 5.37
N THR A 114 -9.63 -39.01 5.06
CA THR A 114 -9.90 -39.93 3.94
C THR A 114 -9.72 -39.24 2.58
N ARG A 115 -9.33 -39.99 1.54
CA ARG A 115 -9.07 -39.49 0.17
C ARG A 115 -10.26 -38.71 -0.42
N SER A 116 -11.50 -39.16 -0.21
CA SER A 116 -12.71 -38.47 -0.71
C SER A 116 -12.93 -37.10 -0.05
N GLN A 117 -12.74 -37.01 1.28
CA GLN A 117 -12.83 -35.74 2.02
C GLN A 117 -11.74 -34.75 1.59
N SER A 118 -10.53 -35.25 1.32
CA SER A 118 -9.44 -34.45 0.78
C SER A 118 -9.78 -33.90 -0.61
N VAL A 119 -10.31 -34.73 -1.53
CA VAL A 119 -10.73 -34.28 -2.87
C VAL A 119 -11.82 -33.21 -2.77
N LEU A 120 -12.86 -33.40 -1.95
CA LEU A 120 -13.92 -32.41 -1.76
C LEU A 120 -13.37 -31.07 -1.26
N LEU A 121 -12.43 -31.11 -0.32
CA LEU A 121 -11.79 -29.92 0.24
C LEU A 121 -10.91 -29.19 -0.79
N TRP A 122 -10.17 -29.92 -1.63
CA TRP A 122 -9.41 -29.34 -2.73
C TRP A 122 -10.30 -28.72 -3.79
N VAL A 123 -11.39 -29.38 -4.18
CA VAL A 123 -12.39 -28.83 -5.11
C VAL A 123 -13.01 -27.55 -4.56
N LYS A 124 -13.40 -27.56 -3.27
CA LYS A 124 -13.92 -26.36 -2.58
C LYS A 124 -12.93 -25.19 -2.63
N ARG A 125 -11.66 -25.45 -2.34
CA ARG A 125 -10.60 -24.44 -2.40
C ARG A 125 -10.36 -23.94 -3.82
N LEU A 126 -10.40 -24.82 -4.82
CA LEU A 126 -10.24 -24.43 -6.22
C LEU A 126 -11.37 -23.49 -6.65
N LEU A 127 -12.62 -23.81 -6.31
CA LEU A 127 -13.77 -22.95 -6.58
C LEU A 127 -13.66 -21.59 -5.90
N ILE A 128 -13.27 -21.54 -4.62
CA ILE A 128 -13.12 -20.27 -3.89
C ILE A 128 -11.98 -19.43 -4.49
N ASN A 129 -10.83 -20.05 -4.81
CA ASN A 129 -9.72 -19.33 -5.45
C ASN A 129 -10.11 -18.81 -6.84
N PHE A 130 -10.88 -19.57 -7.63
CA PHE A 130 -11.42 -19.08 -8.89
C PHE A 130 -12.29 -17.84 -8.71
N VAL A 131 -13.17 -17.84 -7.70
CA VAL A 131 -13.98 -16.65 -7.34
C VAL A 131 -13.10 -15.47 -6.92
N VAL A 132 -12.03 -15.71 -6.14
CA VAL A 132 -11.07 -14.66 -5.77
C VAL A 132 -10.38 -14.07 -7.00
N PHE A 133 -9.92 -14.90 -7.93
CA PHE A 133 -9.33 -14.44 -9.19
C PHE A 133 -10.34 -13.65 -10.04
N ALA A 134 -11.61 -14.06 -10.07
CA ALA A 134 -12.66 -13.32 -10.76
C ALA A 134 -12.88 -11.93 -10.14
N PHE A 135 -12.88 -11.81 -8.81
CA PHE A 135 -12.95 -10.50 -8.15
C PHE A 135 -11.71 -9.64 -8.43
N LEU A 136 -10.50 -10.21 -8.39
CA LEU A 136 -9.26 -9.50 -8.72
C LEU A 136 -9.28 -9.01 -10.18
N GLY A 137 -9.53 -9.90 -11.14
CA GLY A 137 -9.61 -9.57 -12.56
C GLY A 137 -10.73 -8.58 -12.87
N GLY A 138 -11.92 -8.78 -12.30
CA GLY A 138 -13.05 -7.87 -12.44
C GLY A 138 -12.77 -6.48 -11.87
N SER A 139 -12.09 -6.39 -10.73
CA SER A 139 -11.66 -5.11 -10.16
C SER A 139 -10.66 -4.38 -11.06
N GLY A 140 -9.67 -5.09 -11.60
CA GLY A 140 -8.71 -4.53 -12.55
C GLY A 140 -9.37 -4.05 -13.84
N TYR A 141 -10.26 -4.84 -14.41
CA TYR A 141 -11.03 -4.45 -15.60
C TYR A 141 -11.88 -3.21 -15.36
N LEU A 142 -12.56 -3.12 -14.21
CA LEU A 142 -13.38 -1.95 -13.87
C LEU A 142 -12.53 -0.69 -13.71
N ILE A 143 -11.34 -0.80 -13.12
CA ILE A 143 -10.40 0.33 -12.98
C ILE A 143 -9.89 0.76 -14.36
N TYR A 144 -9.47 -0.18 -15.21
CA TYR A 144 -9.08 0.12 -16.59
C TYR A 144 -10.22 0.78 -17.39
N PHE A 145 -11.43 0.24 -17.30
CA PHE A 145 -12.58 0.82 -18.00
C PHE A 145 -12.91 2.24 -17.52
N THR A 146 -12.93 2.46 -16.20
CA THR A 146 -13.24 3.78 -15.63
C THR A 146 -12.15 4.81 -15.91
N THR A 147 -10.85 4.43 -15.89
CA THR A 147 -9.74 5.31 -16.27
C THR A 147 -9.86 5.77 -17.72
N VAL A 148 -9.98 4.84 -18.66
CA VAL A 148 -10.10 5.14 -20.10
C VAL A 148 -11.35 5.99 -20.37
N LYS A 149 -12.50 5.65 -19.77
CA LYS A 149 -13.74 6.42 -19.96
C LYS A 149 -13.67 7.82 -19.36
N THR A 150 -13.06 7.98 -18.20
CA THR A 150 -12.85 9.30 -17.58
C THR A 150 -12.00 10.18 -18.48
N MET A 151 -10.95 9.63 -19.10
CA MET A 151 -10.10 10.36 -20.04
C MET A 151 -10.84 10.73 -21.33
N GLU A 152 -11.58 9.79 -21.94
CA GLU A 152 -12.38 10.05 -23.16
C GLU A 152 -13.38 11.20 -22.93
N ILE A 153 -14.06 11.21 -21.79
CA ILE A 153 -15.04 12.26 -21.44
C ILE A 153 -14.34 13.59 -21.15
N THR A 154 -13.21 13.59 -20.44
CA THR A 154 -12.50 14.83 -20.08
C THR A 154 -11.98 15.58 -21.32
N ASN A 155 -11.66 14.84 -22.38
CA ASN A 155 -11.12 15.39 -23.62
C ASN A 155 -12.21 15.84 -24.63
N GLN A 156 -13.47 15.50 -24.39
CA GLN A 156 -14.57 15.93 -25.24
C GLN A 156 -14.89 17.42 -25.03
N LYS A 157 -15.15 18.16 -26.13
CA LYS A 157 -15.49 19.60 -26.06
C LYS A 157 -16.72 19.88 -25.20
N ASP A 158 -17.67 18.95 -25.17
CA ASP A 158 -18.88 19.02 -24.36
C ASP A 158 -18.62 18.93 -22.84
N TYR A 159 -17.42 18.53 -22.41
CA TYR A 159 -17.05 18.52 -20.99
C TYR A 159 -17.17 19.91 -20.38
N GLN A 160 -16.75 20.96 -21.11
CA GLN A 160 -16.77 22.34 -20.61
C GLN A 160 -18.18 22.91 -20.48
N THR A 161 -19.16 22.37 -21.20
CA THR A 161 -20.58 22.76 -21.13
C THR A 161 -21.38 21.97 -20.09
N MET A 162 -20.81 20.91 -19.51
CA MET A 162 -21.45 20.16 -18.42
C MET A 162 -21.51 20.96 -17.11
N SER A 163 -22.45 20.57 -16.24
CA SER A 163 -22.56 21.15 -14.90
C SER A 163 -21.27 20.93 -14.10
N PRO A 164 -20.89 21.86 -13.20
CA PRO A 164 -19.65 21.77 -12.41
C PRO A 164 -19.63 20.52 -11.51
N ILE A 165 -20.80 20.05 -11.07
CA ILE A 165 -20.93 18.84 -10.25
C ILE A 165 -20.61 17.59 -11.09
N THR A 166 -21.11 17.52 -12.33
CA THR A 166 -20.84 16.41 -13.24
C THR A 166 -19.34 16.35 -13.59
N GLN A 167 -18.71 17.51 -13.84
CA GLN A 167 -17.28 17.61 -14.10
C GLN A 167 -16.43 17.06 -12.94
N LEU A 168 -16.79 17.43 -11.70
CA LEU A 168 -16.13 16.93 -10.49
C LEU A 168 -16.30 15.41 -10.35
N LEU A 169 -17.51 14.91 -10.55
CA LEU A 169 -17.82 13.49 -10.41
C LEU A 169 -17.02 12.65 -11.41
N VAL A 170 -16.95 13.09 -12.67
CA VAL A 170 -16.11 12.47 -13.70
C VAL A 170 -14.64 12.49 -13.29
N GLN A 171 -14.11 13.62 -12.83
CA GLN A 171 -12.70 13.75 -12.47
C GLN A 171 -12.27 12.84 -11.29
N TYR A 172 -13.19 12.52 -10.38
CA TYR A 172 -12.94 11.65 -9.22
C TYR A 172 -13.40 10.20 -9.42
N MET A 173 -14.07 9.88 -10.53
CA MET A 173 -14.70 8.57 -10.77
C MET A 173 -13.72 7.39 -10.58
N THR A 174 -12.55 7.47 -11.21
CA THR A 174 -11.50 6.44 -11.08
C THR A 174 -11.04 6.27 -9.62
N SER A 175 -10.74 7.38 -8.95
CA SER A 175 -10.27 7.35 -7.55
C SER A 175 -11.33 6.80 -6.60
N VAL A 176 -12.60 7.16 -6.79
CA VAL A 176 -13.73 6.61 -6.03
C VAL A 176 -13.88 5.12 -6.30
N THR A 177 -13.77 4.69 -7.56
CA THR A 177 -13.85 3.27 -7.94
C THR A 177 -12.76 2.46 -7.25
N ILE A 178 -11.50 2.90 -7.31
CA ILE A 178 -10.36 2.21 -6.66
C ILE A 178 -10.58 2.11 -5.14
N THR A 179 -10.92 3.22 -4.49
CA THR A 179 -11.06 3.26 -3.02
C THR A 179 -12.24 2.42 -2.52
N VAL A 180 -13.37 2.44 -3.23
CA VAL A 180 -14.53 1.60 -2.91
C VAL A 180 -14.21 0.11 -3.09
N LEU A 181 -13.56 -0.27 -4.19
CA LEU A 181 -13.13 -1.65 -4.42
C LEU A 181 -12.16 -2.13 -3.32
N ASN A 182 -11.14 -1.32 -3.01
CA ASN A 182 -10.13 -1.61 -2.00
C ASN A 182 -10.69 -1.68 -0.57
N SER A 183 -11.85 -1.06 -0.30
CA SER A 183 -12.54 -1.13 1.00
C SER A 183 -13.55 -2.28 1.06
N ALA A 184 -14.33 -2.50 -0.01
CA ALA A 184 -15.43 -3.47 -0.03
C ALA A 184 -14.95 -4.92 -0.24
N ILE A 185 -14.08 -5.17 -1.21
CA ILE A 185 -13.66 -6.53 -1.60
C ILE A 185 -12.95 -7.28 -0.45
N PRO A 186 -12.07 -6.67 0.36
CA PRO A 186 -11.43 -7.37 1.48
C PRO A 186 -12.42 -7.96 2.49
N THR A 187 -13.60 -7.33 2.65
CA THR A 187 -14.67 -7.85 3.50
C THR A 187 -15.26 -9.14 2.90
N VAL A 188 -15.36 -9.22 1.58
CA VAL A 188 -15.76 -10.44 0.85
C VAL A 188 -14.68 -11.51 0.97
N PHE A 189 -13.41 -11.17 0.79
CA PHE A 189 -12.28 -12.11 0.96
C PHE A 189 -12.26 -12.73 2.36
N LYS A 190 -12.46 -11.92 3.41
CA LYS A 190 -12.55 -12.42 4.79
C LYS A 190 -13.64 -13.48 4.94
N LYS A 191 -14.80 -13.28 4.31
CA LYS A 191 -15.90 -14.26 4.34
C LYS A 191 -15.57 -15.52 3.52
N LEU A 192 -14.99 -15.36 2.34
CA LEU A 192 -14.59 -16.48 1.47
C LEU A 192 -13.55 -17.38 2.13
N VAL A 193 -12.56 -16.80 2.82
CA VAL A 193 -11.49 -17.55 3.49
C VAL A 193 -12.04 -18.44 4.61
N THR A 194 -13.04 -17.98 5.37
CA THR A 194 -13.67 -18.82 6.41
C THR A 194 -14.34 -20.08 5.84
N TRP A 195 -14.71 -20.05 4.56
CA TRP A 195 -15.25 -21.23 3.89
C TRP A 195 -14.15 -22.21 3.48
N GLU A 196 -12.89 -21.79 3.32
CA GLU A 196 -11.80 -22.68 2.89
C GLU A 196 -11.32 -23.64 4.00
N GLY A 197 -11.77 -23.42 5.25
CA GLY A 197 -11.47 -24.28 6.39
C GLY A 197 -9.97 -24.32 6.73
N TYR A 198 -9.30 -23.17 6.64
CA TYR A 198 -7.91 -23.01 7.07
C TYR A 198 -7.83 -22.85 8.61
N SER A 199 -6.63 -22.97 9.19
CA SER A 199 -6.45 -22.57 10.59
C SER A 199 -6.61 -21.05 10.72
N PHE A 200 -7.00 -20.55 11.90
CA PHE A 200 -7.23 -19.12 12.10
C PHE A 200 -6.05 -18.24 11.65
N ALA A 201 -4.81 -18.65 11.95
CA ALA A 201 -3.61 -17.95 11.50
C ALA A 201 -3.47 -17.90 9.98
N GLN A 202 -3.73 -19.03 9.32
CA GLN A 202 -3.73 -19.11 7.86
C GLN A 202 -4.88 -18.32 7.25
N GLU A 203 -6.06 -18.29 7.88
CA GLU A 203 -7.19 -17.48 7.43
C GLU A 203 -6.83 -15.99 7.40
N VAL A 204 -6.21 -15.49 8.48
CA VAL A 204 -5.75 -14.10 8.56
C VAL A 204 -4.72 -13.82 7.48
N ASN A 205 -3.66 -14.62 7.38
CA ASN A 205 -2.58 -14.41 6.41
C ASN A 205 -3.07 -14.45 4.95
N TRP A 206 -3.92 -15.41 4.57
CA TRP A 206 -4.50 -15.47 3.23
C TRP A 206 -5.41 -14.28 2.93
N THR A 207 -6.21 -13.85 3.90
CA THR A 207 -7.05 -12.66 3.75
C THR A 207 -6.20 -11.41 3.53
N LEU A 208 -5.12 -11.24 4.29
CA LEU A 208 -4.19 -10.14 4.14
C LEU A 208 -3.45 -10.19 2.81
N ALA A 209 -2.97 -11.37 2.39
CA ALA A 209 -2.31 -11.57 1.11
C ALA A 209 -3.21 -11.14 -0.06
N ARG A 210 -4.44 -11.64 -0.10
CA ARG A 210 -5.42 -11.30 -1.15
C ARG A 210 -5.76 -9.81 -1.15
N THR A 211 -5.86 -9.20 0.04
CA THR A 211 -6.09 -7.76 0.19
C THR A 211 -4.90 -6.93 -0.28
N ALA A 212 -3.67 -7.34 0.06
CA ALA A 212 -2.45 -6.68 -0.37
C ALA A 212 -2.31 -6.74 -1.90
N ILE A 213 -2.52 -7.93 -2.49
CA ILE A 213 -2.51 -8.14 -3.94
C ILE A 213 -3.55 -7.24 -4.61
N LEU A 214 -4.79 -7.19 -4.12
CA LEU A 214 -5.83 -6.31 -4.67
C LEU A 214 -5.37 -4.85 -4.68
N LYS A 215 -4.89 -4.33 -3.55
CA LYS A 215 -4.49 -2.93 -3.43
C LYS A 215 -3.29 -2.59 -4.33
N LEU A 216 -2.26 -3.42 -4.34
CA LEU A 216 -1.09 -3.22 -5.19
C LEU A 216 -1.43 -3.36 -6.68
N ALA A 217 -2.25 -4.36 -7.04
CA ALA A 217 -2.71 -4.54 -8.42
C ALA A 217 -3.59 -3.36 -8.88
N SER A 218 -4.44 -2.81 -8.00
CA SER A 218 -5.27 -1.64 -8.34
C SER A 218 -4.43 -0.43 -8.74
N LEU A 219 -3.33 -0.18 -8.01
CA LEU A 219 -2.38 0.89 -8.34
C LEU A 219 -1.60 0.57 -9.61
N ALA A 220 -1.14 -0.68 -9.78
CA ALA A 220 -0.43 -1.10 -10.97
C ALA A 220 -1.28 -0.94 -12.24
N VAL A 221 -2.56 -1.33 -12.20
CA VAL A 221 -3.50 -1.15 -13.32
C VAL A 221 -3.73 0.32 -13.62
N LEU A 222 -3.91 1.17 -12.61
CA LEU A 222 -4.04 2.61 -12.80
C LEU A 222 -2.82 3.19 -13.53
N LEU A 223 -1.62 2.87 -13.03
CA LEU A 223 -0.36 3.35 -13.61
C LEU A 223 -0.14 2.82 -15.02
N PHE A 224 -0.43 1.55 -15.27
CA PHE A 224 -0.33 0.94 -16.58
C PHE A 224 -1.32 1.55 -17.58
N SER A 225 -2.54 1.84 -17.14
CA SER A 225 -3.56 2.50 -17.96
C SER A 225 -3.11 3.91 -18.38
N ILE A 226 -2.54 4.68 -17.44
CA ILE A 226 -1.97 5.99 -17.74
C ILE A 226 -0.73 5.87 -18.64
N TYR A 227 0.12 4.87 -18.40
CA TYR A 227 1.32 4.62 -19.20
C TYR A 227 1.01 4.35 -20.68
N LEU A 228 -0.01 3.52 -20.95
CA LEU A 228 -0.46 3.26 -22.33
C LEU A 228 -0.93 4.53 -23.03
N GLU A 229 -1.58 5.44 -22.31
CA GLU A 229 -2.01 6.73 -22.85
C GLU A 229 -0.83 7.67 -23.10
N ILE A 230 0.18 7.69 -22.22
CA ILE A 230 1.39 8.51 -22.40
C ILE A 230 2.15 8.12 -23.68
N GLN A 231 2.20 6.82 -23.98
CA GLN A 231 2.87 6.30 -25.18
C GLN A 231 2.01 6.41 -26.45
N CYS A 232 0.78 6.92 -26.35
CA CYS A 232 -0.12 7.06 -27.49
C CYS A 232 0.34 8.23 -28.37
N THR A 233 0.89 7.92 -29.56
CA THR A 233 1.22 8.95 -30.55
C THR A 233 0.01 9.24 -31.44
N PRO A 234 -0.43 10.51 -31.55
CA PRO A 234 -1.52 10.88 -32.45
C PRO A 234 -1.15 10.54 -33.89
N LYS A 235 -2.17 10.35 -34.72
CA LYS A 235 -1.96 10.04 -36.13
C LYS A 235 -1.29 11.22 -36.83
N ASP A 236 -0.08 11.02 -37.32
CA ASP A 236 0.62 12.03 -38.11
C ASP A 236 -0.03 12.22 -39.48
N SER A 237 0.39 13.26 -40.20
CA SER A 237 0.03 13.56 -41.61
C SER A 237 0.21 12.37 -42.56
N CYS A 238 0.96 11.35 -42.16
CA CYS A 238 1.22 10.11 -42.90
C CYS A 238 0.30 8.93 -42.51
N LEU A 239 -0.79 9.17 -41.77
CA LEU A 239 -1.73 8.14 -41.27
C LEU A 239 -1.08 7.07 -40.35
N VAL A 240 0.13 7.32 -39.86
CA VAL A 240 0.83 6.47 -38.89
C VAL A 240 0.52 7.01 -37.49
N GLY A 241 -0.10 6.17 -36.65
CA GLY A 241 -0.52 6.53 -35.28
C GLY A 241 -1.98 6.14 -35.00
N THR A 242 -2.45 6.44 -33.80
CA THR A 242 -3.77 6.01 -33.30
C THR A 242 -4.79 7.15 -33.34
N ASP A 243 -6.02 6.87 -33.80
CA ASP A 243 -7.08 7.87 -34.05
C ASP A 243 -7.61 8.59 -32.78
N LYS A 244 -7.31 8.06 -31.59
CA LYS A 244 -7.86 8.53 -30.31
C LYS A 244 -6.79 8.91 -29.28
N CYS A 245 -5.63 9.42 -29.68
CA CYS A 245 -4.65 9.91 -28.71
C CYS A 245 -4.93 11.34 -28.29
N THR A 246 -4.75 11.62 -27.01
CA THR A 246 -4.87 12.97 -26.46
C THR A 246 -3.51 13.51 -26.07
N GLU A 247 -3.18 14.73 -26.49
CA GLU A 247 -1.90 15.36 -26.14
C GLU A 247 -1.90 15.76 -24.66
N LEU A 248 -1.30 14.94 -23.79
CA LEU A 248 -1.03 15.33 -22.41
C LEU A 248 0.17 16.29 -22.37
N ARG A 249 -0.10 17.59 -22.25
CA ARG A 249 0.95 18.62 -22.08
C ARG A 249 1.82 18.42 -20.82
N CYS A 250 1.28 17.77 -19.79
CA CYS A 250 1.88 17.60 -18.46
C CYS A 250 1.47 16.27 -17.81
N TRP A 251 2.00 15.15 -18.31
CA TRP A 251 1.61 13.82 -17.82
C TRP A 251 2.03 13.56 -16.36
N GLU A 252 3.18 14.10 -15.91
CA GLU A 252 3.68 13.94 -14.55
C GLU A 252 2.72 14.55 -13.53
N THR A 253 2.24 15.75 -13.84
CA THR A 253 1.27 16.45 -13.00
C THR A 253 -0.07 15.71 -12.98
N ARG A 254 -0.46 15.06 -14.09
CA ARG A 254 -1.67 14.25 -14.13
C ARG A 254 -1.58 13.04 -13.21
N ILE A 255 -0.44 12.34 -13.19
CA ILE A 255 -0.21 11.25 -12.24
C ILE A 255 -0.31 11.78 -10.82
N GLY A 256 0.37 12.89 -10.50
CA GLY A 256 0.28 13.52 -9.18
C GLY A 256 -1.14 13.87 -8.75
N GLN A 257 -1.99 14.32 -9.69
CA GLN A 257 -3.41 14.57 -9.43
C GLN A 257 -4.17 13.29 -9.07
N GLU A 258 -3.94 12.16 -9.75
CA GLU A 258 -4.60 10.90 -9.41
C GLU A 258 -4.19 10.41 -8.02
N PHE A 259 -2.91 10.49 -7.65
CA PHE A 259 -2.46 10.14 -6.29
C PHE A 259 -3.05 11.06 -5.21
N TYR A 260 -3.11 12.37 -5.48
CA TYR A 260 -3.77 13.31 -4.58
C TYR A 260 -5.24 12.92 -4.34
N LYS A 261 -6.00 12.64 -5.42
CA LYS A 261 -7.39 12.21 -5.31
C LYS A 261 -7.52 10.90 -4.55
N LEU A 262 -6.63 9.93 -4.79
CA LEU A 262 -6.62 8.65 -4.09
C LEU A 262 -6.43 8.82 -2.59
N VAL A 263 -5.45 9.61 -2.15
CA VAL A 263 -5.22 9.84 -0.71
C VAL A 263 -6.42 10.54 -0.06
N LEU A 264 -7.02 11.51 -0.76
CA LEU A 264 -8.22 12.21 -0.28
C LEU A 264 -9.43 11.28 -0.20
N MET A 265 -9.70 10.50 -1.24
CA MET A 265 -10.83 9.58 -1.28
C MET A 265 -10.67 8.42 -0.30
N ASP A 266 -9.45 7.92 -0.11
CA ASP A 266 -9.16 6.91 0.91
C ASP A 266 -9.45 7.45 2.31
N PHE A 267 -9.08 8.70 2.60
CA PHE A 267 -9.44 9.37 3.85
C PHE A 267 -10.97 9.49 4.02
N ILE A 268 -11.68 9.98 3.00
CA ILE A 268 -13.14 10.15 3.04
C ILE A 268 -13.83 8.81 3.27
N VAL A 269 -13.47 7.76 2.51
CA VAL A 269 -14.05 6.42 2.65
C VAL A 269 -13.71 5.81 4.00
N ALA A 270 -12.48 5.96 4.50
CA ALA A 270 -12.11 5.45 5.81
C ALA A 270 -12.92 6.11 6.95
N MET A 271 -13.09 7.43 6.90
CA MET A 271 -13.94 8.15 7.85
C MET A 271 -15.42 7.75 7.71
N ALA A 272 -15.91 7.58 6.48
CA ALA A 272 -17.27 7.12 6.23
C ALA A 272 -17.52 5.71 6.78
N VAL A 273 -16.54 4.80 6.68
CA VAL A 273 -16.65 3.45 7.28
C VAL A 273 -16.75 3.56 8.81
N VAL A 274 -15.94 4.41 9.45
CA VAL A 274 -16.04 4.63 10.90
C VAL A 274 -17.45 5.12 11.28
N PHE A 275 -17.93 6.19 10.64
CA PHE A 275 -19.21 6.83 11.01
C PHE A 275 -20.46 6.06 10.59
N PHE A 276 -20.49 5.48 9.39
CA PHE A 276 -21.68 4.87 8.81
C PHE A 276 -21.73 3.34 8.91
N VAL A 277 -20.59 2.68 9.19
CA VAL A 277 -20.54 1.22 9.33
C VAL A 277 -20.26 0.84 10.77
N GLU A 278 -19.18 1.34 11.38
CA GLU A 278 -18.73 0.88 12.69
C GLU A 278 -19.67 1.33 13.83
N PHE A 279 -19.99 2.62 13.90
CA PHE A 279 -20.92 3.14 14.92
C PHE A 279 -22.35 2.58 14.81
N PRO A 280 -23.01 2.60 13.63
CA PRO A 280 -24.38 2.12 13.51
C PRO A 280 -24.49 0.62 13.77
N ARG A 281 -23.48 -0.17 13.37
CA ARG A 281 -23.44 -1.61 13.68
C ARG A 281 -23.49 -1.86 15.18
N ARG A 282 -22.76 -1.10 16.00
CA ARG A 282 -22.83 -1.24 17.45
C ARG A 282 -24.21 -0.91 17.99
N ILE A 283 -24.80 0.22 17.56
CA ILE A 283 -26.15 0.60 17.99
C ILE A 283 -27.15 -0.49 17.62
N PHE A 284 -27.06 -1.03 16.41
CA PHE A 284 -27.93 -2.08 15.91
C PHE A 284 -27.82 -3.37 16.76
N VAL A 285 -26.61 -3.85 17.04
CA VAL A 285 -26.40 -5.08 17.83
C VAL A 285 -26.83 -4.91 19.30
N THR A 286 -26.69 -3.70 19.87
CA THR A 286 -26.99 -3.47 21.29
C THR A 286 -28.47 -3.18 21.55
N LYS A 287 -29.14 -2.46 20.63
CA LYS A 287 -30.54 -2.03 20.83
C LYS A 287 -31.58 -2.93 20.18
N VAL A 288 -31.22 -3.68 19.12
CA VAL A 288 -32.18 -4.50 18.37
C VAL A 288 -32.06 -5.96 18.77
N ASN A 289 -33.08 -6.48 19.46
CA ASN A 289 -33.14 -7.88 19.95
C ASN A 289 -33.53 -8.92 18.89
N TRP A 290 -33.21 -8.68 17.62
CA TRP A 290 -33.53 -9.63 16.54
C TRP A 290 -32.45 -10.73 16.44
N LYS A 291 -32.85 -11.95 16.07
CA LYS A 291 -31.92 -13.08 15.84
C LYS A 291 -30.79 -12.71 14.87
N ILE A 292 -31.10 -11.89 13.86
CA ILE A 292 -30.14 -11.40 12.86
C ILE A 292 -29.05 -10.51 13.48
N ALA A 293 -29.43 -9.64 14.44
CA ALA A 293 -28.48 -8.77 15.14
C ALA A 293 -27.50 -9.61 16.00
N LYS A 294 -27.98 -10.69 16.62
CA LYS A 294 -27.12 -11.65 17.34
C LYS A 294 -26.19 -12.43 16.41
N THR A 295 -26.62 -12.76 15.19
CA THR A 295 -25.79 -13.46 14.19
C THR A 295 -24.69 -12.57 13.60
N ILE A 296 -24.96 -11.28 13.38
CA ILE A 296 -23.96 -10.32 12.85
C ILE A 296 -22.83 -10.10 13.86
N GLY A 297 -23.16 -10.09 15.16
CA GLY A 297 -22.20 -9.95 16.26
C GLY A 297 -21.45 -8.61 16.28
N LEU A 298 -20.78 -8.36 17.40
CA LEU A 298 -19.89 -7.21 17.57
C LEU A 298 -18.62 -7.39 16.72
N GLN A 299 -18.08 -6.28 16.22
CA GLN A 299 -16.90 -6.32 15.39
C GLN A 299 -15.65 -6.57 16.25
N GLN A 300 -14.81 -7.48 15.79
CA GLN A 300 -13.52 -7.77 16.41
C GLN A 300 -12.45 -6.88 15.78
N PHE A 301 -11.56 -6.32 16.62
CA PHE A 301 -10.47 -5.49 16.14
C PHE A 301 -9.39 -6.34 15.48
N ASP A 302 -9.10 -6.03 14.21
CA ASP A 302 -8.19 -6.78 13.34
C ASP A 302 -6.93 -5.93 13.13
N ILE A 303 -5.91 -6.15 13.97
CA ILE A 303 -4.66 -5.36 13.96
C ILE A 303 -3.98 -5.44 12.58
N PRO A 304 -3.76 -6.64 11.99
CA PRO A 304 -3.06 -6.75 10.71
C PRO A 304 -3.76 -6.02 9.56
N LYS A 305 -5.10 -5.97 9.56
CA LYS A 305 -5.85 -5.22 8.53
C LYS A 305 -5.55 -3.73 8.60
N ASN A 306 -5.54 -3.14 9.80
CA ASN A 306 -5.22 -1.72 9.95
C ASN A 306 -3.77 -1.42 9.58
N ILE A 307 -2.83 -2.33 9.86
CA ILE A 307 -1.45 -2.17 9.40
C ILE A 307 -1.40 -2.19 7.87
N LEU A 308 -2.16 -3.06 7.20
CA LEU A 308 -2.21 -3.10 5.74
C LEU A 308 -2.82 -1.83 5.11
N ASP A 309 -3.78 -1.19 5.79
CA ASP A 309 -4.29 0.14 5.40
C ASP A 309 -3.22 1.23 5.55
N LEU A 310 -2.36 1.12 6.57
CA LEU A 310 -1.20 2.00 6.75
C LEU A 310 -0.14 1.78 5.65
N ILE A 311 0.22 0.53 5.35
CA ILE A 311 1.15 0.18 4.25
C ILE A 311 0.66 0.74 2.92
N TYR A 312 -0.65 0.64 2.64
CA TYR A 312 -1.22 1.24 1.44
C TYR A 312 -1.07 2.76 1.41
N THR A 313 -1.25 3.43 2.55
CA THR A 313 -1.00 4.88 2.66
C THR A 313 0.48 5.21 2.40
N GLU A 314 1.42 4.44 2.94
CA GLU A 314 2.86 4.58 2.66
C GLU A 314 3.18 4.43 1.17
N VAL A 315 2.59 3.43 0.50
CA VAL A 315 2.72 3.23 -0.95
C VAL A 315 2.27 4.45 -1.74
N LEU A 316 1.13 5.06 -1.37
CA LEU A 316 0.66 6.29 -2.00
C LEU A 316 1.64 7.46 -1.79
N VAL A 317 2.33 7.51 -0.65
CA VAL A 317 3.35 8.54 -0.37
C VAL A 317 4.64 8.26 -1.13
N TRP A 318 5.19 7.05 -1.08
CA TRP A 318 6.39 6.66 -1.86
C TRP A 318 6.21 6.99 -3.33
N PHE A 319 5.10 6.59 -3.93
CA PHE A 319 4.85 6.86 -5.32
C PHE A 319 4.46 8.33 -5.60
N GLY A 320 3.52 8.85 -4.82
CA GLY A 320 2.94 10.16 -5.06
C GLY A 320 3.91 11.33 -4.85
N THR A 321 4.86 11.22 -3.93
CA THR A 321 5.77 12.33 -3.58
C THR A 321 6.61 12.80 -4.76
N PHE A 322 6.99 11.88 -5.67
CA PHE A 322 7.73 12.24 -6.88
C PHE A 322 6.91 13.14 -7.83
N PHE A 323 5.60 12.95 -7.90
CA PHE A 323 4.73 13.71 -8.83
C PHE A 323 4.00 14.87 -8.15
N ALA A 324 3.83 14.80 -6.83
CA ALA A 324 3.18 15.80 -6.01
C ALA A 324 3.89 15.89 -4.65
N PRO A 325 4.93 16.76 -4.52
CA PRO A 325 5.80 16.84 -3.34
C PRO A 325 5.10 17.15 -2.02
N MET A 326 3.86 17.67 -2.05
CA MET A 326 3.07 18.00 -0.86
C MET A 326 2.19 16.84 -0.34
N ILE A 327 2.20 15.67 -1.01
CA ILE A 327 1.47 14.48 -0.55
C ILE A 327 1.88 14.04 0.88
N PRO A 328 3.18 13.99 1.26
CA PRO A 328 3.58 13.66 2.63
C PRO A 328 2.90 14.53 3.69
N ALA A 329 2.84 15.85 3.47
CA ALA A 329 2.20 16.79 4.40
C ALA A 329 0.70 16.51 4.54
N MET A 330 0.02 16.24 3.42
CA MET A 330 -1.39 15.85 3.43
C MET A 330 -1.61 14.53 4.19
N THR A 331 -0.71 13.57 4.00
CA THR A 331 -0.76 12.27 4.70
C THR A 331 -0.53 12.42 6.20
N VAL A 332 0.34 13.31 6.67
CA VAL A 332 0.51 13.57 8.10
C VAL A 332 -0.79 14.05 8.74
N VAL A 333 -1.49 15.00 8.10
CA VAL A 333 -2.80 15.48 8.55
C VAL A 333 -3.83 14.35 8.54
N LYS A 334 -3.88 13.56 7.47
CA LYS A 334 -4.74 12.37 7.36
C LYS A 334 -4.50 11.40 8.53
N LEU A 335 -3.25 11.01 8.78
CA LEU A 335 -2.90 10.05 9.82
C LEU A 335 -3.23 10.56 11.22
N PHE A 336 -3.01 11.86 11.49
CA PHE A 336 -3.40 12.47 12.75
C PHE A 336 -4.90 12.37 13.01
N ILE A 337 -5.74 12.75 12.04
CA ILE A 337 -7.21 12.66 12.17
C ILE A 337 -7.65 11.20 12.30
N MET A 338 -7.09 10.32 11.44
CA MET A 338 -7.41 8.90 11.44
C MET A 338 -7.04 8.22 12.75
N PHE A 339 -5.94 8.62 13.40
CA PHE A 339 -5.51 8.08 14.68
C PHE A 339 -6.59 8.30 15.75
N TYR A 340 -7.07 9.54 15.92
CA TYR A 340 -8.11 9.83 16.90
C TYR A 340 -9.45 9.17 16.54
N ALA A 341 -9.85 9.19 15.26
CA ALA A 341 -11.07 8.54 14.81
C ALA A 341 -11.05 7.02 15.09
N ARG A 342 -9.91 6.36 14.81
CA ARG A 342 -9.72 4.94 15.10
C ARG A 342 -9.63 4.66 16.59
N MET A 343 -8.98 5.51 17.39
CA MET A 343 -8.93 5.37 18.85
C MET A 343 -10.33 5.37 19.45
N VAL A 344 -11.16 6.34 19.10
CA VAL A 344 -12.57 6.40 19.54
C VAL A 344 -13.31 5.16 19.05
N SER A 345 -13.16 4.78 17.79
CA SER A 345 -13.85 3.59 17.28
C SER A 345 -13.45 2.34 18.04
N VAL A 346 -12.17 2.10 18.33
CA VAL A 346 -11.69 0.92 19.09
C VAL A 346 -12.22 0.88 20.52
N LEU A 347 -12.18 2.01 21.23
CA LEU A 347 -12.62 2.07 22.64
C LEU A 347 -14.12 1.86 22.79
N TYR A 348 -14.91 2.36 21.83
CA TYR A 348 -16.36 2.29 21.90
C TYR A 348 -16.91 1.11 21.08
N ASN A 349 -16.56 0.96 19.82
CA ASN A 349 -17.26 0.06 18.88
C ASN A 349 -16.80 -1.40 18.89
N PHE A 350 -15.55 -1.67 19.29
CA PHE A 350 -14.95 -3.00 19.14
C PHE A 350 -14.92 -3.80 20.45
N THR A 351 -15.02 -5.11 20.32
CA THR A 351 -14.73 -6.06 21.42
C THR A 351 -13.35 -6.69 21.22
N PRO A 352 -12.64 -7.04 22.31
CA PRO A 352 -11.38 -7.76 22.22
C PRO A 352 -11.53 -9.05 21.39
N ASN A 353 -10.53 -9.37 20.58
CA ASN A 353 -10.54 -10.61 19.84
C ASN A 353 -10.47 -11.81 20.81
N THR A 354 -11.43 -12.73 20.69
CA THR A 354 -11.56 -13.90 21.57
C THR A 354 -10.81 -15.12 21.06
N LYS A 355 -10.40 -15.11 19.78
CA LYS A 355 -9.60 -16.18 19.19
C LYS A 355 -8.13 -15.96 19.52
N PRO A 356 -7.46 -16.92 20.18
CA PRO A 356 -6.03 -16.80 20.43
C PRO A 356 -5.28 -16.80 19.10
N TYR A 357 -4.27 -15.93 18.99
CA TYR A 357 -3.49 -15.75 17.77
C TYR A 357 -2.04 -15.44 18.11
N ARG A 358 -1.11 -16.06 17.40
CA ARG A 358 0.32 -15.83 17.59
C ARG A 358 0.77 -14.62 16.77
N ALA A 359 0.96 -13.49 17.46
CA ALA A 359 1.27 -12.21 16.83
C ALA A 359 2.52 -12.23 15.90
N SER A 360 3.52 -13.05 16.21
CA SER A 360 4.81 -13.11 15.49
C SER A 360 4.68 -13.49 14.01
N ASP A 361 3.84 -14.47 13.68
CA ASP A 361 3.77 -15.02 12.31
C ASP A 361 3.14 -14.07 11.29
N THR A 362 2.16 -13.27 11.72
CA THR A 362 1.53 -12.26 10.83
C THR A 362 2.32 -10.97 10.84
N ASN A 363 3.04 -10.63 11.91
CA ASN A 363 3.98 -9.52 11.88
C ASN A 363 5.02 -9.73 10.76
N PHE A 364 5.64 -10.91 10.70
CA PHE A 364 6.55 -11.27 9.62
C PHE A 364 5.90 -11.16 8.24
N PHE A 365 4.68 -11.71 8.08
CA PHE A 365 3.97 -11.64 6.81
C PHE A 365 3.72 -10.20 6.35
N VAL A 366 3.31 -9.33 7.26
CA VAL A 366 3.06 -7.90 7.01
C VAL A 366 4.35 -7.18 6.61
N LEU A 367 5.48 -7.51 7.24
CA LEU A 367 6.80 -6.97 6.88
C LEU A 367 7.24 -7.41 5.47
N VAL A 368 6.99 -8.67 5.08
CA VAL A 368 7.25 -9.12 3.70
C VAL A 368 6.40 -8.34 2.70
N VAL A 369 5.11 -8.11 3.00
CA VAL A 369 4.23 -7.29 2.16
C VAL A 369 4.76 -5.86 2.02
N LEU A 370 5.25 -5.25 3.11
CA LEU A 370 5.86 -3.92 3.10
C LEU A 370 7.08 -3.86 2.15
N MET A 371 7.96 -4.87 2.20
CA MET A 371 9.14 -4.94 1.33
C MET A 371 8.75 -5.07 -0.16
N VAL A 372 7.80 -5.94 -0.47
CA VAL A 372 7.27 -6.09 -1.84
C VAL A 372 6.61 -4.80 -2.33
N ALA A 373 5.82 -4.15 -1.47
CA ALA A 373 5.16 -2.89 -1.78
C ALA A 373 6.17 -1.76 -2.06
N TYR A 374 7.25 -1.66 -1.27
CA TYR A 374 8.33 -0.72 -1.50
C TYR A 374 9.01 -0.95 -2.86
N ALA A 375 9.37 -2.20 -3.18
CA ALA A 375 9.98 -2.55 -4.47
C ALA A 375 9.07 -2.19 -5.65
N MET A 376 7.76 -2.47 -5.54
CA MET A 376 6.75 -2.11 -6.53
C MET A 376 6.61 -0.61 -6.75
N CYS A 377 6.99 0.24 -5.79
CA CYS A 377 7.02 1.69 -5.95
C CYS A 377 8.35 2.19 -6.52
N ALA A 378 9.46 1.67 -6.00
CA ALA A 378 10.79 2.12 -6.37
C ALA A 378 11.13 1.79 -7.84
N ILE A 379 10.73 0.62 -8.33
CA ILE A 379 11.03 0.16 -9.70
C ILE A 379 10.41 1.09 -10.77
N PRO A 380 9.10 1.42 -10.75
CA PRO A 380 8.53 2.33 -11.73
C PRO A 380 9.10 3.75 -11.68
N ILE A 381 9.44 4.28 -10.49
CA ILE A 381 10.00 5.63 -10.36
C ILE A 381 11.42 5.66 -10.94
N MET A 382 12.23 4.64 -10.65
CA MET A 382 13.54 4.49 -11.25
C MET A 382 13.45 4.40 -12.79
N TYR A 383 12.46 3.65 -13.29
CA TYR A 383 12.18 3.56 -14.73
C TYR A 383 11.80 4.92 -15.33
N VAL A 384 10.96 5.71 -14.64
CA VAL A 384 10.59 7.06 -15.07
C VAL A 384 11.82 7.98 -15.14
N ILE A 385 12.67 7.98 -14.12
CA ILE A 385 13.86 8.85 -14.07
C ILE A 385 14.87 8.50 -15.18
N TRP A 386 15.04 7.21 -15.48
CA TRP A 386 16.05 6.77 -16.44
C TRP A 386 15.55 6.78 -17.89
N ARG A 387 14.32 6.33 -18.14
CA ARG A 387 13.89 5.96 -19.50
C ARG A 387 12.78 6.83 -20.08
N MET A 388 11.95 7.47 -19.25
CA MET A 388 10.84 8.26 -19.75
C MET A 388 11.29 9.71 -20.02
N PRO A 389 11.03 10.26 -21.22
CA PRO A 389 11.31 11.66 -21.50
C PRO A 389 10.37 12.56 -20.66
N PRO A 390 10.88 13.62 -20.03
CA PRO A 390 10.06 14.56 -19.28
C PRO A 390 9.16 15.36 -20.24
N SER A 391 8.03 15.86 -19.74
CA SER A 391 7.17 16.74 -20.53
C SER A 391 7.85 18.07 -20.84
N THR A 392 7.74 18.51 -22.08
CA THR A 392 8.32 19.80 -22.55
C THR A 392 7.52 21.01 -22.03
N GLY A 393 6.26 20.79 -21.64
CA GLY A 393 5.34 21.83 -21.19
C GLY A 393 5.52 22.25 -19.73
N CYS A 394 6.04 21.40 -18.85
CA CYS A 394 6.11 21.69 -17.42
C CYS A 394 7.16 20.89 -16.63
N GLY A 395 7.43 21.38 -15.42
CA GLY A 395 8.29 20.74 -14.46
C GLY A 395 9.77 21.13 -14.54
N PRO A 396 10.56 20.66 -13.56
CA PRO A 396 11.97 20.98 -13.42
C PRO A 396 12.86 20.43 -14.54
N PHE A 397 12.51 19.30 -15.15
CA PHE A 397 13.38 18.61 -16.12
C PHE A 397 13.12 18.96 -17.59
N ARG A 398 12.25 19.94 -17.89
CA ARG A 398 11.84 20.28 -19.27
C ARG A 398 12.96 20.69 -20.23
N SER A 399 14.15 21.02 -19.72
CA SER A 399 15.32 21.41 -20.52
C SER A 399 16.25 20.24 -20.85
N TYR A 400 15.94 19.03 -20.38
CA TYR A 400 16.76 17.83 -20.54
C TYR A 400 15.98 16.76 -21.32
N ASP A 401 16.68 15.93 -22.09
CA ASP A 401 16.08 14.82 -22.83
C ASP A 401 15.62 13.71 -21.87
N TYR A 402 16.38 13.49 -20.79
CA TYR A 402 16.00 12.60 -19.70
C TYR A 402 16.24 13.23 -18.34
N MET A 403 15.47 12.80 -17.34
CA MET A 403 15.59 13.35 -15.98
C MET A 403 16.98 13.08 -15.38
N TYR A 404 17.62 11.94 -15.68
CA TYR A 404 18.97 11.63 -15.17
C TYR A 404 20.09 12.51 -15.74
N ASP A 405 19.87 13.21 -16.87
CA ASP A 405 20.92 14.02 -17.51
C ASP A 405 21.37 15.20 -16.65
N ILE A 406 20.52 15.69 -15.75
CA ILE A 406 20.91 16.70 -14.75
C ILE A 406 22.05 16.22 -13.85
N MET A 407 22.09 14.93 -13.52
CA MET A 407 23.15 14.35 -12.69
C MET A 407 24.46 14.36 -13.48
N ASN A 408 24.43 13.93 -14.73
CA ASN A 408 25.61 13.94 -15.61
C ASN A 408 26.12 15.37 -15.85
N ALA A 409 25.22 16.31 -16.12
CA ALA A 409 25.55 17.72 -16.30
C ALA A 409 26.17 18.33 -15.03
N THR A 410 25.67 17.97 -13.85
CA THR A 410 26.22 18.44 -12.58
C THR A 410 27.58 17.80 -12.28
N ILE A 411 27.74 16.51 -12.53
CA ILE A 411 29.02 15.80 -12.34
C ILE A 411 30.10 16.38 -13.27
N ALA A 412 29.74 16.80 -14.48
CA ALA A 412 30.66 17.46 -15.41
C ALA A 412 31.20 18.80 -14.89
N GLU A 413 30.45 19.51 -14.04
CA GLU A 413 30.89 20.77 -13.40
C GLU A 413 31.83 20.52 -12.21
N TRP A 414 31.96 19.29 -11.72
CA TRP A 414 32.77 18.97 -10.54
C TRP A 414 34.26 18.77 -10.86
N PRO A 415 35.15 18.92 -9.86
CA PRO A 415 36.56 18.60 -10.01
C PRO A 415 36.78 17.15 -10.46
N SER A 416 37.82 16.91 -11.27
CA SER A 416 38.15 15.60 -11.86
C SER A 416 38.29 14.46 -10.84
N TRP A 417 38.75 14.75 -9.62
CA TRP A 417 38.84 13.75 -8.55
C TRP A 417 37.47 13.24 -8.08
N ILE A 418 36.43 14.10 -8.08
CA ILE A 418 35.06 13.70 -7.70
C ILE A 418 34.42 12.90 -8.83
N GLN A 419 34.67 13.28 -10.09
CA GLN A 419 34.18 12.56 -11.26
C GLN A 419 34.65 11.09 -11.27
N GLY A 420 35.91 10.85 -10.90
CA GLY A 420 36.47 9.50 -10.76
C GLY A 420 35.77 8.67 -9.67
N ILE A 421 35.46 9.29 -8.52
CA ILE A 421 34.75 8.61 -7.42
C ILE A 421 33.30 8.32 -7.80
N THR A 422 32.60 9.27 -8.42
CA THR A 422 31.21 9.06 -8.85
C THR A 422 31.12 8.01 -9.94
N GLY A 423 32.07 7.98 -10.89
CA GLY A 423 32.14 6.96 -11.93
C GLY A 423 32.40 5.56 -11.36
N PHE A 424 33.21 5.46 -10.30
CA PHE A 424 33.43 4.20 -9.59
C PHE A 424 32.17 3.75 -8.83
N LEU A 425 31.51 4.65 -8.11
CA LEU A 425 30.26 4.37 -7.37
C LEU A 425 29.10 3.98 -8.29
N SER A 426 28.99 4.58 -9.49
CA SER A 426 27.96 4.24 -10.48
C SER A 426 28.26 2.96 -11.25
N SER A 427 29.46 2.40 -11.11
CA SER A 427 29.85 1.18 -11.82
C SER A 427 29.17 -0.07 -11.23
N ALA A 428 28.86 -1.04 -12.09
CA ALA A 428 28.37 -2.35 -11.66
C ALA A 428 29.34 -3.05 -10.68
N SER A 429 30.63 -2.70 -10.74
CA SER A 429 31.69 -3.23 -9.88
C SER A 429 31.56 -2.82 -8.41
N PHE A 430 30.94 -1.67 -8.10
CA PHE A 430 30.64 -1.25 -6.72
C PHE A 430 29.24 -1.68 -6.27
N GLY A 431 28.25 -1.59 -7.16
CA GLY A 431 26.85 -1.89 -6.83
C GLY A 431 26.62 -3.33 -6.37
N ILE A 432 27.23 -4.31 -7.04
CA ILE A 432 27.05 -5.74 -6.72
C ILE A 432 27.58 -6.08 -5.31
N PRO A 433 28.83 -5.78 -4.93
CA PRO A 433 29.33 -6.08 -3.58
C PRO A 433 28.63 -5.27 -2.48
N PHE A 434 28.21 -4.02 -2.74
CA PHE A 434 27.46 -3.23 -1.76
C PHE A 434 26.11 -3.86 -1.41
N PHE A 435 25.37 -4.36 -2.39
CA PHE A 435 24.11 -5.08 -2.14
C PHE A 435 24.32 -6.40 -1.41
N ILE A 436 25.43 -7.11 -1.65
CA ILE A 436 25.76 -8.35 -0.95
C ILE A 436 26.09 -8.10 0.53
N VAL A 437 26.74 -6.99 0.87
CA VAL A 437 27.07 -6.64 2.27
C VAL A 437 25.85 -6.15 3.05
N LEU A 438 24.84 -5.61 2.35
CA LEU A 438 23.63 -5.07 2.95
C LEU A 438 22.55 -6.13 3.23
N VAL A 439 22.67 -7.32 2.64
CA VAL A 439 21.83 -8.51 2.87
C VAL A 439 22.54 -9.43 3.85
#